data_AF-A0A2S6TFJ5-F1
#
_entry.id   AF-A0A2S6TFJ5-F1
#
_cell.length_a   1.000
_cell.length_b   1.000
_cell.length_c   1.000
_cell.angle_alpha   90.00
_cell.angle_beta   90.00
_cell.angle_gamma   90.00
#
_symmetry.space_group_name_H-M   'P 1'
#
loop_
_entity.id
_entity.type
_entity.pdbx_description
1 polymer ?
#
loop_
_entity_poly.entity_id
_entity_poly.type
_entity_poly.pdbx_seq_one_letter_code
_entity_poly.pdbx_strand_id
1 'polypeptide(L)'
;MSYNKIIGALGAIVGILSGCGSVDTYKETTYDDEKPIYCYQSLAGVECFKKPNHRDKRRIVNYYGPHPTQYVQPKAKKIPGLKAPKEINYWVKDPEPSREEIIKWGSE
;
A
#
# COMPACT_ATOMS: atom_id res chain seq x y z
N MET A 1 -20.67 -33.72 -53.10
CA MET A 1 -21.32 -32.64 -52.31
C MET A 1 -20.93 -32.78 -50.84
N SER A 2 -19.87 -32.13 -50.33
CA SER A 2 -19.76 -31.93 -48.87
C SER A 2 -18.58 -31.06 -48.39
N TYR A 3 -17.55 -30.82 -49.20
CA TYR A 3 -16.36 -30.11 -48.69
C TYR A 3 -16.63 -28.64 -48.33
N ASN A 4 -17.42 -27.95 -49.15
CA ASN A 4 -17.76 -26.54 -48.90
C ASN A 4 -18.66 -26.36 -47.66
N LYS A 5 -19.46 -27.39 -47.30
CA LYS A 5 -20.28 -27.37 -46.08
C LYS A 5 -19.43 -27.58 -44.82
N ILE A 6 -18.40 -28.42 -44.90
CA ILE A 6 -17.48 -28.70 -43.78
C ILE A 6 -16.59 -27.49 -43.49
N ILE A 7 -16.09 -26.81 -44.53
CA ILE A 7 -15.26 -25.59 -44.37
C ILE A 7 -16.09 -24.45 -43.76
N GLY A 8 -17.35 -24.28 -44.19
CA GLY A 8 -18.25 -23.29 -43.60
C GLY A 8 -18.56 -23.55 -42.12
N ALA A 9 -18.76 -24.82 -41.76
CA ALA A 9 -19.03 -25.22 -40.37
C ALA A 9 -17.80 -25.03 -39.46
N LEU A 10 -16.59 -25.38 -39.94
CA LEU A 10 -15.35 -25.17 -39.19
C LEU A 10 -15.03 -23.68 -39.01
N GLY A 11 -15.24 -22.85 -40.04
CA GLY A 11 -15.09 -21.40 -39.94
C GLY A 11 -16.05 -20.76 -38.93
N ALA A 12 -17.30 -21.25 -38.88
CA ALA A 12 -18.29 -20.78 -37.91
C ALA A 12 -17.94 -21.18 -36.47
N ILE A 13 -17.45 -22.40 -36.24
CA ILE A 13 -17.04 -22.87 -34.91
C ILE A 13 -15.84 -22.08 -34.39
N VAL A 14 -14.84 -21.81 -35.24
CA VAL A 14 -13.67 -21.01 -34.86
C VAL A 14 -14.05 -19.55 -34.60
N GLY A 15 -14.99 -18.99 -35.36
CA GLY A 15 -15.51 -17.63 -35.15
C GLY A 15 -16.32 -17.47 -33.85
N ILE A 16 -17.01 -18.53 -33.40
CA ILE A 16 -17.74 -18.52 -32.11
C ILE A 16 -16.77 -18.65 -30.93
N LEU A 17 -15.66 -19.41 -31.10
CA LEU A 17 -14.65 -19.60 -30.06
C LEU A 17 -13.69 -18.42 -29.89
N SER A 18 -13.54 -17.55 -30.89
CA SER A 18 -12.72 -16.33 -30.79
C SER A 18 -13.41 -15.16 -30.07
N GLY A 19 -14.66 -15.33 -29.62
CA GLY A 19 -15.41 -14.35 -28.83
C GLY A 19 -14.97 -14.22 -27.37
N CYS A 20 -14.01 -15.02 -26.89
CA CYS A 20 -13.50 -14.93 -25.52
C CYS A 20 -12.36 -13.89 -25.38
N GLY A 21 -12.51 -12.73 -26.02
CA GLY A 21 -11.75 -11.54 -25.66
C GLY A 21 -12.44 -10.92 -24.46
N SER A 22 -12.18 -11.46 -23.26
CA SER A 22 -12.73 -10.95 -22.01
C SER A 22 -12.38 -9.47 -21.87
N VAL A 23 -13.31 -8.60 -22.28
CA VAL A 23 -13.39 -7.27 -21.71
C VAL A 23 -13.52 -7.47 -20.21
N ASP A 24 -12.63 -6.80 -19.49
CA ASP A 24 -12.42 -6.86 -18.04
C ASP A 24 -13.65 -6.25 -17.33
N THR A 25 -14.82 -6.86 -17.52
CA THR A 25 -16.13 -6.42 -17.02
C THR A 25 -16.17 -6.43 -15.49
N TYR A 26 -15.25 -7.16 -14.85
CA TYR A 26 -15.02 -7.10 -13.41
C TYR A 26 -14.64 -5.68 -12.94
N LYS A 27 -13.95 -4.92 -13.80
CA LYS A 27 -13.61 -3.52 -13.53
C LYS A 27 -14.74 -2.55 -13.81
N GLU A 28 -15.90 -2.96 -14.28
CA GLU A 28 -16.97 -2.02 -14.64
C GLU A 28 -18.17 -2.20 -13.71
N THR A 29 -18.48 -3.43 -13.28
CA THR A 29 -19.65 -3.69 -12.42
C THR A 29 -19.38 -3.58 -10.91
N THR A 30 -18.13 -3.45 -10.47
CA THR A 30 -17.75 -3.51 -9.05
C THR A 30 -17.40 -2.14 -8.45
N TYR A 31 -17.40 -1.06 -9.25
CA TYR A 31 -16.91 0.25 -8.79
C TYR A 31 -17.98 1.32 -8.62
N ASP A 32 -19.20 1.10 -9.11
CA ASP A 32 -20.15 2.21 -9.24
C ASP A 32 -20.75 2.68 -7.91
N ASP A 33 -20.81 1.84 -6.86
CA ASP A 33 -21.50 2.21 -5.60
C ASP A 33 -20.71 1.98 -4.30
N GLU A 34 -19.67 1.15 -4.28
CA GLU A 34 -18.96 0.78 -3.06
C GLU A 34 -17.59 1.48 -2.91
N LYS A 35 -17.42 2.23 -1.83
CA LYS A 35 -16.17 2.92 -1.51
C LYS A 35 -15.07 1.88 -1.29
N PRO A 36 -13.91 1.97 -1.99
CA PRO A 36 -12.87 0.97 -1.86
C PRO A 36 -12.31 0.93 -0.43
N ILE A 37 -11.97 -0.27 0.04
CA ILE A 37 -11.47 -0.51 1.40
C ILE A 37 -10.14 -1.25 1.31
N TYR A 38 -9.12 -0.76 2.00
CA TYR A 38 -7.79 -1.36 2.05
C TYR A 38 -7.41 -1.65 3.49
N CYS A 39 -7.24 -2.92 3.83
CA CYS A 39 -6.95 -3.36 5.19
C CYS A 39 -5.48 -3.81 5.32
N TYR A 40 -4.78 -3.25 6.30
CA TYR A 40 -3.36 -3.49 6.55
C TYR A 40 -3.13 -4.04 7.95
N GLN A 41 -2.11 -4.89 8.09
CA GLN A 41 -1.66 -5.38 9.38
C GLN A 41 -0.90 -4.27 10.13
N SER A 42 -1.47 -3.81 11.24
CA SER A 42 -0.83 -2.93 12.22
C SER A 42 -0.23 -3.74 13.37
N LEU A 43 0.42 -3.05 14.31
CA LEU A 43 1.05 -3.69 15.48
C LEU A 43 0.00 -4.27 16.45
N ALA A 44 -1.20 -3.70 16.49
CA ALA A 44 -2.27 -4.08 17.42
C ALA A 44 -3.46 -4.78 16.76
N GLY A 45 -3.48 -4.93 15.42
CA GLY A 45 -4.58 -5.56 14.71
C GLY A 45 -4.59 -5.27 13.21
N VAL A 46 -5.78 -5.25 12.61
CA VAL A 46 -5.99 -4.89 11.20
C VAL A 46 -6.67 -3.53 11.12
N GLU A 47 -6.06 -2.61 10.38
CA GLU A 47 -6.58 -1.25 10.16
C GLU A 47 -7.01 -1.07 8.71
N CYS A 48 -8.22 -0.56 8.49
CA CYS A 48 -8.82 -0.41 7.17
C CYS A 48 -9.00 1.06 6.78
N PHE A 49 -8.63 1.39 5.54
CA PHE A 49 -8.63 2.74 5.01
C PHE A 49 -9.41 2.82 3.70
N LYS A 50 -9.98 3.99 3.41
CA LYS A 50 -10.68 4.27 2.14
C LYS A 50 -9.74 4.47 0.94
N LYS A 51 -8.45 4.70 1.22
CA LYS A 51 -7.39 4.91 0.24
C LYS A 51 -6.21 4.03 0.62
N PRO A 52 -5.42 3.55 -0.36
CA PRO A 52 -4.29 2.70 -0.04
C PRO A 52 -3.23 3.48 0.73
N ASN A 53 -2.76 2.90 1.82
CA ASN A 53 -1.66 3.43 2.61
C ASN A 53 -0.34 2.93 2.01
N HIS A 54 0.37 3.82 1.31
CA HIS A 54 1.63 3.48 0.65
C HIS A 54 2.76 3.15 1.62
N ARG A 55 2.72 3.65 2.86
CA ARG A 55 3.73 3.35 3.89
C ARG A 55 3.73 1.85 4.22
N ASP A 56 2.53 1.29 4.33
CA ASP A 56 2.32 -0.08 4.79
C ASP A 56 2.00 -1.03 3.61
N LYS A 57 2.43 -0.68 2.38
CA LYS A 57 2.16 -1.45 1.14
C LYS A 57 2.49 -2.95 1.26
N ARG A 58 3.53 -3.31 2.02
CA ARG A 58 3.97 -4.71 2.20
C ARG A 58 3.14 -5.49 3.24
N ARG A 59 2.24 -4.82 3.94
CA ARG A 59 1.44 -5.37 5.06
C ARG A 59 -0.04 -5.44 4.71
N ILE A 60 -0.39 -5.41 3.43
CA ILE A 60 -1.79 -5.50 3.02
C ILE A 60 -2.30 -6.91 3.30
N VAL A 61 -3.43 -6.99 4.00
CA VAL A 61 -4.09 -8.26 4.34
C VAL A 61 -5.18 -8.55 3.31
N ASN A 62 -6.01 -7.55 3.01
CA ASN A 62 -7.05 -7.65 1.98
C ASN A 62 -7.40 -6.26 1.43
N TYR A 63 -8.01 -6.23 0.25
CA TYR A 63 -8.61 -5.01 -0.31
C TYR A 63 -9.88 -5.33 -1.09
N TYR A 64 -10.80 -4.37 -1.06
CA TYR A 64 -11.97 -4.32 -1.90
C TYR A 64 -11.86 -3.12 -2.84
N GLY A 65 -11.90 -3.38 -4.15
CA GLY A 65 -11.73 -2.37 -5.19
C GLY A 65 -10.44 -2.52 -6.01
N PRO A 66 -9.91 -1.44 -6.61
CA PRO A 66 -8.76 -1.54 -7.50
C PRO A 66 -7.49 -1.88 -6.72
N HIS A 67 -6.61 -2.67 -7.35
CA HIS A 67 -5.37 -3.07 -6.68
C HIS A 67 -4.53 -1.82 -6.29
N PRO A 68 -3.97 -1.73 -5.07
CA PRO A 68 -3.27 -0.54 -4.55
C PRO A 68 -2.07 -0.09 -5.38
N THR A 69 -1.53 -0.93 -6.28
CA THR A 69 -0.43 -0.55 -7.19
C THR A 69 -0.88 0.36 -8.32
N GLN A 70 -2.18 0.45 -8.61
CA GLN A 70 -2.72 1.41 -9.58
C GLN A 70 -2.63 2.86 -9.09
N TYR A 71 -2.44 3.07 -7.78
CA TYR A 71 -2.34 4.40 -7.18
C TYR A 71 -0.90 4.93 -7.26
N VAL A 72 -0.78 6.18 -7.70
CA VAL A 72 0.50 6.89 -7.78
C VAL A 72 1.10 7.04 -6.39
N GLN A 73 2.30 6.51 -6.21
CA GLN A 73 3.02 6.63 -4.93
C GLN A 73 3.41 8.09 -4.69
N PRO A 74 3.32 8.58 -3.43
CA PRO A 74 3.77 9.93 -3.09
C PRO A 74 5.26 10.06 -3.39
N LYS A 75 5.66 11.22 -3.92
CA LYS A 75 7.08 11.52 -4.14
C LYS A 75 7.83 11.45 -2.80
N ALA A 76 9.00 10.83 -2.80
CA ALA A 76 9.85 10.77 -1.62
C ALA A 76 10.12 12.20 -1.10
N LYS A 77 9.94 12.40 0.20
CA LYS A 77 10.26 13.68 0.84
C LYS A 77 11.76 13.92 0.68
N LYS A 78 12.16 15.13 0.26
CA LYS A 78 13.57 15.50 0.23
C LYS A 78 14.11 15.43 1.66
N ILE A 79 15.06 14.52 1.90
CA ILE A 79 15.76 14.43 3.16
C ILE A 79 16.60 15.71 3.27
N PRO A 80 16.41 16.55 4.29
CA PRO A 80 17.28 17.70 4.48
C PRO A 80 18.71 17.19 4.66
N GLY A 81 19.69 17.86 4.05
CA GLY A 81 21.08 17.57 4.32
C GLY A 81 21.36 17.79 5.80
N LEU A 82 21.50 16.70 6.56
CA LEU A 82 21.87 16.77 7.96
C LEU A 82 23.29 17.35 8.01
N LYS A 83 23.46 18.48 8.69
CA LYS A 83 24.77 19.01 9.02
C LYS A 83 25.15 18.44 10.38
N ALA A 84 26.36 17.91 10.48
CA ALA A 84 26.92 17.61 11.78
C ALA A 84 26.92 18.89 12.64
N PRO A 85 26.66 18.80 13.95
CA PRO A 85 26.95 19.90 14.85
C PRO A 85 28.43 20.28 14.74
N LYS A 86 28.76 21.54 15.05
CA LYS A 86 30.16 21.98 15.07
C LYS A 86 30.96 21.10 16.03
N GLU A 87 32.17 20.73 15.64
CA GLU A 87 33.10 20.05 16.54
C GLU A 87 33.32 20.91 17.77
N ILE A 88 33.03 20.35 18.94
CA ILE A 88 33.29 20.96 20.25
C ILE A 88 34.41 20.16 20.92
N ASN A 89 35.45 20.86 21.36
CA ASN A 89 36.62 20.24 22.00
C ASN A 89 36.46 20.09 23.52
N TYR A 90 35.25 20.31 24.05
CA TYR A 90 34.96 20.20 25.47
C TYR A 90 33.64 19.48 25.68
N TRP A 91 33.57 18.72 26.77
CA TRP A 91 32.33 18.16 27.28
C TRP A 91 31.95 18.93 28.53
N VAL A 92 30.71 19.40 28.60
CA VAL A 92 30.15 19.96 29.83
C VAL A 92 29.53 18.80 30.60
N LYS A 93 30.10 18.47 31.75
CA LYS A 93 29.46 17.53 32.67
C LYS A 93 28.29 18.26 33.33
N ASP A 94 27.12 17.63 33.32
CA ASP A 94 25.98 18.13 34.11
C ASP A 94 26.39 18.19 35.59
N PRO A 95 25.92 19.19 36.36
CA PRO A 95 26.21 19.26 37.78
C PRO A 95 25.71 17.99 38.47
N GLU A 96 26.50 17.49 39.43
CA GLU A 96 26.03 16.39 40.27
C GLU A 96 24.81 16.88 41.07
N PRO A 97 23.74 16.08 41.15
CA PRO A 97 22.52 16.51 41.82
C PRO A 97 22.77 16.77 43.30
N SER A 98 22.07 17.74 43.87
CA SER A 98 22.17 18.01 45.31
C SER A 98 21.59 16.83 46.11
N ARG A 99 21.99 16.74 47.39
CA ARG A 99 21.42 15.74 48.29
C ARG A 99 19.89 15.87 48.39
N GLU A 100 19.35 17.09 48.38
CA GLU A 100 17.91 17.30 48.45
C GLU A 100 17.19 16.84 47.18
N GLU A 101 17.80 17.03 46.00
CA GLU A 101 17.26 16.57 44.72
C GLU A 101 17.21 15.04 44.64
N ILE A 102 18.26 14.36 45.13
CA ILE A 102 18.31 12.90 45.19
C ILE A 102 17.19 12.35 46.09
N ILE A 103 16.96 12.98 47.25
CA ILE A 103 15.90 12.59 48.18
C ILE A 103 14.52 12.78 47.53
N LYS A 104 14.32 13.89 46.81
CA LYS A 104 13.06 14.18 46.12
C LYS A 104 12.75 13.13 45.04
N TRP A 105 13.71 12.78 44.18
CA TRP A 105 13.51 11.77 43.14
C TRP A 105 13.30 10.36 43.67
N GLY A 106 13.89 10.01 44.81
CA GLY A 106 13.69 8.70 45.44
C GLY A 106 12.38 8.56 46.21
N SER A 107 11.58 9.63 46.29
CA SER A 107 10.32 9.68 47.05
C SER A 107 9.05 9.66 46.19
N GLU A 108 9.19 9.69 44.86
CA GLU A 108 8.12 9.47 43.86
C GLU A 108 8.08 8.00 43.41
#